data_AF-A0A812N7W2-F1
#
_entry.id   AF-A0A812N7W2-F1
#
_cell.length_a   1.000
_cell.length_b   1.000
_cell.length_c   1.000
_cell.angle_alpha   90.00
_cell.angle_beta   90.00
_cell.angle_gamma   90.00
#
_symmetry.space_group_name_H-M   'P 1'
#
loop_
_entity.id
_entity.type
_entity.pdbx_description
1 polymer ?
#
loop_
_entity_poly.entity_id
_entity_poly.type
_entity_poly.pdbx_seq_one_letter_code
_entity_poly.pdbx_strand_id
1 'polypeptide(L)'
;MLVQDWWRPWNRMVLSSDASLKGYGVCRAWWPRSKVAECGRQSERSRFRRVSAHSARESALQAAGLSLDQHGRWTSPHGDESHEALAQAGWEIDNDFKEVPAAGLVRRLWHATMHGSREFEEDILVLEARAVLKGIRRALMTRFGHSIRQLALCDNLAVVLTFERCRSRNYSFEGPTRKQTPSRVRTLSGYKDEDLSVQTGSRQKKRRLLGDDGTKNRLVERPLEPIVLPETELQLREMTAAKLSAPEDCDESESTSSEFRAGREGEKRRCLRSRPRRGLQQLVDFHLKKGTTSHSLLEEAAVTPRVRQAYAKRLNELHLFVKEAKLAFDTDEQIDQALVNFFNAKFKEGEGSSVGDYTLAALMDRVPQFGRLGHRKVPNAWRCLQGWRKLCPARSRLAYPLPVWCGVSWRMVAHGHAAKALFNLLQVSTYHRPGALLKLRKMGLVRPTQGVTGHWSVVTSLAETTDAKDDSVLIDSPWLLFASPLLEELVKGDKMDYVFNFDYSSYLKVFRQACEDLKLQLVPYQARHSGPSIDRAKNARTQEEVRKRGNWASRQSVARYEKAGRLAATWQKLDLDTQLAGSHADPPSATSRRFC
;
A
#
# COMPACT_ATOMS: atom_id res chain seq x y z
N MET A 1 -6.96 6.02 -9.92
CA MET A 1 -7.08 7.35 -10.54
C MET A 1 -7.24 8.36 -9.41
N LEU A 2 -6.37 9.35 -9.30
CA LEU A 2 -6.51 10.42 -8.32
C LEU A 2 -7.42 11.47 -8.93
N VAL A 3 -8.63 11.62 -8.38
CA VAL A 3 -9.62 12.59 -8.86
C VAL A 3 -9.51 13.81 -7.96
N GLN A 4 -8.96 14.90 -8.48
CA GLN A 4 -8.94 16.20 -7.80
C GLN A 4 -10.35 16.79 -7.87
N ASP A 5 -10.92 17.14 -6.72
CA ASP A 5 -12.26 17.73 -6.65
C ASP A 5 -12.18 19.22 -7.01
N TRP A 6 -12.48 19.55 -8.26
CA TRP A 6 -12.31 20.91 -8.78
C TRP A 6 -13.29 21.93 -8.23
N TRP A 7 -14.33 21.46 -7.55
CA TRP A 7 -15.42 22.26 -7.00
C TRP A 7 -15.12 22.81 -5.61
N ARG A 8 -14.03 22.37 -4.96
CA ARG A 8 -13.68 22.87 -3.63
C ARG A 8 -13.26 24.34 -3.68
N PRO A 9 -13.68 25.16 -2.70
CA PRO A 9 -13.24 26.55 -2.63
C PRO A 9 -11.75 26.63 -2.35
N TRP A 10 -11.16 27.79 -2.67
CA TRP A 10 -9.79 28.13 -2.27
C TRP A 10 -9.74 28.67 -0.84
N ASN A 11 -8.69 28.29 -0.11
CA ASN A 11 -8.39 28.85 1.20
C ASN A 11 -7.95 30.32 1.04
N ARG A 12 -8.27 31.16 2.02
CA ARG A 12 -7.76 32.55 2.06
C ARG A 12 -6.34 32.61 2.60
N MET A 13 -5.93 31.61 3.39
CA MET A 13 -4.57 31.49 3.89
C MET A 13 -3.64 31.05 2.76
N VAL A 14 -2.57 31.81 2.53
CA VAL A 14 -1.49 31.50 1.59
C VAL A 14 -0.24 31.19 2.40
N LEU A 15 0.47 30.13 2.03
CA LEU A 15 1.74 29.76 2.65
C LEU A 15 2.90 30.17 1.75
N SER A 16 4.04 30.49 2.34
CA SER A 16 5.32 30.57 1.66
C SER A 16 6.35 29.89 2.53
N SER A 17 7.29 29.18 1.93
CA SER A 17 8.35 28.48 2.68
C SER A 17 9.68 28.63 1.99
N ASP A 18 10.72 28.68 2.81
CA ASP A 18 12.11 28.75 2.40
C ASP A 18 12.93 27.78 3.26
N ALA A 19 14.05 27.32 2.74
CA ALA A 19 14.98 26.44 3.44
C ALA A 19 16.43 26.84 3.17
N SER A 20 17.26 26.64 4.19
CA SER A 20 18.72 26.74 4.07
C SER A 20 19.35 25.43 4.54
N LEU A 21 20.66 25.31 4.36
CA LEU A 21 21.41 24.15 4.85
C LEU A 21 21.31 23.97 6.38
N LYS A 22 21.00 25.05 7.12
CA LYS A 22 20.94 25.04 8.59
C LYS A 22 19.51 25.05 9.16
N GLY A 23 18.50 25.33 8.34
CA GLY A 23 17.15 25.52 8.86
C GLY A 23 16.06 25.68 7.80
N TYR A 24 14.86 26.00 8.25
CA TYR A 24 13.73 26.28 7.36
C TYR A 24 12.78 27.28 8.01
N GLY A 25 12.05 28.02 7.18
CA GLY A 25 11.01 28.95 7.57
C GLY A 25 9.72 28.70 6.80
N VAL A 26 8.58 28.87 7.47
CA VAL A 26 7.26 28.90 6.85
C VAL A 26 6.53 30.14 7.33
N CYS A 27 6.11 30.96 6.38
CA CYS A 27 5.32 32.16 6.58
C CYS A 27 3.90 31.95 6.06
N ARG A 28 2.95 32.72 6.60
CA ARG A 28 1.57 32.76 6.12
C ARG A 28 1.11 34.19 5.86
N ALA A 29 0.24 34.35 4.88
CA ALA A 29 -0.49 35.59 4.60
C ALA A 29 -1.97 35.27 4.37
N TRP A 30 -2.83 36.29 4.50
CA TRP A 30 -4.26 36.16 4.21
C TRP A 30 -4.62 37.01 3.00
N TRP A 31 -5.04 36.34 1.92
CA TRP A 31 -5.40 36.99 0.66
C TRP A 31 -6.91 36.89 0.41
N PRO A 32 -7.48 37.77 -0.44
CA PRO A 32 -8.81 37.58 -0.98
C PRO A 32 -8.91 36.24 -1.73
N ARG A 33 -10.00 35.49 -1.51
CA ARG A 33 -10.20 34.16 -2.10
C ARG A 33 -10.15 34.20 -3.63
N SER A 34 -10.61 35.28 -4.26
CA SER A 34 -10.53 35.51 -5.70
C SER A 34 -9.09 35.53 -6.21
N LYS A 35 -8.19 36.23 -5.52
CA LYS A 35 -6.77 36.33 -5.87
C LYS A 35 -6.02 35.02 -5.64
N VAL A 36 -6.31 34.31 -4.55
CA VAL A 36 -5.77 32.96 -4.33
C VAL A 36 -6.23 32.01 -5.45
N ALA A 37 -7.50 32.10 -5.85
CA ALA A 37 -8.04 31.28 -6.92
C ALA A 37 -7.46 31.62 -8.30
N GLU A 38 -7.21 32.91 -8.57
CA GLU A 38 -6.55 33.37 -9.79
C GLU A 38 -5.13 32.79 -9.88
N CYS A 39 -4.32 32.92 -8.82
CA CYS A 39 -2.95 32.41 -8.79
C CYS A 39 -2.92 30.87 -8.84
N GLY A 40 -3.68 30.21 -7.97
CA GLY A 40 -3.62 28.74 -7.83
C GLY A 40 -4.25 27.95 -9.00
N ARG A 41 -4.98 28.61 -9.91
CA ARG A 41 -5.46 27.99 -11.15
C ARG A 41 -4.42 28.06 -12.27
N GLN A 42 -3.46 28.98 -12.18
CA GLN A 42 -2.34 29.02 -13.12
C GLN A 42 -1.41 27.84 -12.84
N SER A 43 -1.03 27.17 -13.90
CA SER A 43 -0.16 26.01 -13.85
C SER A 43 1.23 26.50 -14.20
N GLU A 44 2.22 26.34 -13.31
CA GLU A 44 3.56 26.93 -13.55
C GLU A 44 4.17 26.37 -14.85
N ARG A 45 3.78 25.16 -15.25
CA ARG A 45 4.19 24.57 -16.54
C ARG A 45 3.69 25.34 -17.77
N SER A 46 2.57 26.06 -17.70
CA SER A 46 2.02 26.77 -18.86
C SER A 46 2.80 28.03 -19.18
N ARG A 47 3.67 28.47 -18.26
CA ARG A 47 4.66 29.53 -18.49
C ARG A 47 5.65 29.19 -19.60
N PHE A 48 5.90 27.90 -19.84
CA PHE A 48 6.84 27.44 -20.86
C PHE A 48 6.10 26.60 -21.89
N ARG A 49 6.07 27.06 -23.14
CA ARG A 49 5.46 26.35 -24.27
C ARG A 49 6.54 25.86 -25.22
N ARG A 50 6.32 24.72 -25.87
CA ARG A 50 7.26 24.19 -26.87
C ARG A 50 6.70 24.45 -28.27
N VAL A 51 7.50 25.07 -29.14
CA VAL A 51 7.07 25.61 -30.44
C VAL A 51 6.81 24.52 -31.48
N SER A 52 7.34 23.32 -31.28
CA SER A 52 7.22 22.21 -32.25
C SER A 52 7.13 20.84 -31.57
N ALA A 53 6.26 19.97 -32.09
CA ALA A 53 6.10 18.58 -31.66
C ALA A 53 7.17 17.67 -32.29
N HIS A 54 8.44 17.79 -31.86
CA HIS A 54 9.46 16.78 -32.20
C HIS A 54 9.30 15.53 -31.33
N SER A 55 9.73 14.39 -31.88
CA SER A 55 9.58 13.07 -31.25
C SER A 55 10.06 13.10 -29.79
N ALA A 56 9.29 12.48 -28.88
CA ALA A 56 9.57 12.53 -27.44
C ALA A 56 11.00 12.04 -27.06
N ARG A 57 11.66 11.30 -27.97
CA ARG A 57 13.02 10.79 -27.82
C ARG A 57 14.08 11.85 -28.09
N GLU A 58 13.96 12.63 -29.16
CA GLU A 58 14.88 13.76 -29.45
C GLU A 58 14.78 14.83 -28.37
N SER A 59 13.56 15.10 -27.90
CA SER A 59 13.32 16.04 -26.80
C SER A 59 14.01 15.66 -25.49
N ALA A 60 14.08 14.37 -25.19
CA ALA A 60 14.70 13.89 -23.95
C ALA A 60 16.23 13.91 -24.00
N LEU A 61 16.81 13.79 -25.20
CA LEU A 61 18.25 13.80 -25.42
C LEU A 61 18.78 15.24 -25.52
N GLN A 62 18.05 16.14 -26.18
CA GLN A 62 18.35 17.58 -26.18
C GLN A 62 18.22 18.21 -24.79
N ALA A 63 17.18 17.87 -24.02
CA ALA A 63 17.02 18.36 -22.64
C ALA A 63 18.10 17.82 -21.67
N ALA A 64 18.82 16.76 -22.05
CA ALA A 64 19.99 16.27 -21.31
C ALA A 64 21.29 16.97 -21.74
N GLY A 65 21.20 18.01 -22.57
CA GLY A 65 22.34 18.76 -23.09
C GLY A 65 23.05 18.09 -24.26
N LEU A 66 22.39 17.21 -25.02
CA LEU A 66 23.00 16.55 -26.17
C LEU A 66 22.50 17.15 -27.49
N SER A 67 23.41 17.57 -28.37
CA SER A 67 23.11 17.98 -29.76
C SER A 67 23.47 16.85 -30.74
N LEU A 68 22.79 16.81 -31.89
CA LEU A 68 23.05 15.83 -32.94
C LEU A 68 24.13 16.38 -33.88
N ASP A 69 25.24 15.65 -34.06
CA ASP A 69 26.25 16.00 -35.05
C ASP A 69 25.79 15.68 -36.49
N GLN A 70 26.54 16.18 -37.47
CA GLN A 70 26.35 15.92 -38.91
C GLN A 70 26.47 14.44 -39.32
N HIS A 71 26.78 13.55 -38.38
CA HIS A 71 26.90 12.10 -38.58
C HIS A 71 25.86 11.32 -37.76
N GLY A 72 24.89 12.00 -37.15
CA GLY A 72 23.79 11.40 -36.39
C GLY A 72 24.17 10.90 -34.99
N ARG A 73 25.30 11.35 -34.41
CA ARG A 73 25.73 11.02 -33.05
C ARG A 73 25.48 12.18 -32.08
N TRP A 74 25.18 11.84 -30.83
CA TRP A 74 24.85 12.80 -29.78
C TRP A 74 26.11 13.29 -29.04
N THR A 75 26.33 14.60 -28.95
CA THR A 75 27.48 15.24 -28.27
C THR A 75 27.02 16.35 -27.31
N SER A 76 27.80 16.66 -26.25
CA SER A 76 27.40 17.63 -25.19
C SER A 76 28.12 18.97 -25.36
N PRO A 77 27.42 20.13 -25.41
CA PRO A 77 28.05 21.45 -25.30
C PRO A 77 28.08 21.93 -23.84
N HIS A 78 29.23 22.44 -23.40
CA HIS A 78 29.36 23.21 -22.15
C HIS A 78 29.18 24.71 -22.47
N GLY A 79 28.39 25.43 -21.66
CA GLY A 79 28.32 26.90 -21.66
C GLY A 79 27.04 27.46 -21.06
N ASP A 80 27.17 28.33 -20.05
CA ASP A 80 26.10 29.04 -19.35
C ASP A 80 25.48 30.15 -20.21
N GLU A 81 24.26 29.95 -20.74
CA GLU A 81 23.41 31.02 -21.29
C GLU A 81 21.94 30.52 -21.38
N SER A 82 21.19 30.69 -20.30
CA SER A 82 19.91 29.98 -20.06
C SER A 82 18.74 30.40 -20.94
N HIS A 83 18.70 31.65 -21.42
CA HIS A 83 17.63 32.14 -22.29
C HIS A 83 17.81 31.73 -23.75
N GLU A 84 19.02 31.80 -24.28
CA GLU A 84 19.32 31.31 -25.62
C GLU A 84 19.23 29.79 -25.70
N ALA A 85 19.64 29.08 -24.65
CA ALA A 85 19.49 27.61 -24.57
C ALA A 85 18.03 27.15 -24.58
N LEU A 86 17.10 27.88 -23.94
CA LEU A 86 15.67 27.55 -23.98
C LEU A 86 15.09 27.74 -25.39
N ALA A 87 15.44 28.84 -26.06
CA ALA A 87 15.03 29.10 -27.44
C ALA A 87 15.62 28.06 -28.42
N GLN A 88 16.91 27.72 -28.27
CA GLN A 88 17.58 26.66 -29.03
C GLN A 88 16.97 25.27 -28.79
N ALA A 89 16.47 25.00 -27.58
CA ALA A 89 15.73 23.78 -27.24
C ALA A 89 14.25 23.79 -27.70
N GLY A 90 13.82 24.87 -28.37
CA GLY A 90 12.48 25.05 -28.91
C GLY A 90 11.41 25.38 -27.87
N TRP A 91 11.81 25.97 -26.74
CA TRP A 91 10.90 26.47 -25.71
C TRP A 91 10.75 27.99 -25.79
N GLU A 92 9.51 28.45 -25.75
CA GLU A 92 9.11 29.84 -25.65
C GLU A 92 8.48 30.11 -24.27
N ILE A 93 8.70 31.32 -23.75
CA ILE A 93 8.05 31.81 -22.54
C ILE A 93 6.72 32.43 -22.95
N ASP A 94 5.65 32.01 -22.28
CA ASP A 94 4.31 32.58 -22.47
C ASP A 94 4.24 33.96 -21.81
N ASN A 95 4.33 35.02 -22.61
CA ASN A 95 4.27 36.40 -22.12
C ASN A 95 2.90 36.77 -21.53
N ASP A 96 1.85 35.99 -21.81
CA ASP A 96 0.53 36.16 -21.22
C ASP A 96 0.39 35.44 -19.86
N PHE A 97 1.47 34.80 -19.37
CA PHE A 97 1.48 34.16 -18.07
C PHE A 97 1.26 35.18 -16.95
N LYS A 98 0.20 34.98 -16.17
CA LYS A 98 -0.15 35.85 -15.06
C LYS A 98 0.71 35.55 -13.84
N GLU A 99 1.68 36.43 -13.57
CA GLU A 99 2.53 36.35 -12.40
C GLU A 99 1.78 36.52 -11.08
N VAL A 100 2.42 36.08 -9.98
CA VAL A 100 1.90 36.30 -8.62
C VAL A 100 1.83 37.81 -8.35
N PRO A 101 0.67 38.37 -7.95
CA PRO A 101 0.52 39.80 -7.75
C PRO A 101 1.50 40.36 -6.72
N ALA A 102 2.29 41.38 -7.10
CA ALA A 102 3.28 42.00 -6.22
C ALA A 102 2.67 42.54 -4.91
N ALA A 103 1.43 43.05 -4.97
CA ALA A 103 0.69 43.49 -3.78
C ALA A 103 0.49 42.38 -2.73
N GLY A 104 0.44 41.11 -3.15
CA GLY A 104 0.35 39.95 -2.24
C GLY A 104 1.70 39.58 -1.59
N LEU A 105 2.82 40.04 -2.14
CA LEU A 105 4.17 39.72 -1.70
C LEU A 105 4.75 40.75 -0.71
N VAL A 106 3.99 41.79 -0.36
CA VAL A 106 4.44 42.82 0.57
C VAL A 106 4.72 42.23 1.95
N ARG A 107 5.93 42.42 2.48
CA ARG A 107 6.41 41.88 3.76
C ARG A 107 5.40 42.01 4.91
N ARG A 108 4.73 43.16 5.04
CA ARG A 108 3.77 43.44 6.13
C ARG A 108 2.55 42.50 6.19
N LEU A 109 2.26 41.79 5.09
CA LEU A 109 1.15 40.83 5.02
C LEU A 109 1.54 39.43 5.52
N TRP A 110 2.85 39.19 5.70
CA TRP A 110 3.40 37.88 6.00
C TRP A 110 3.79 37.76 7.46
N HIS A 111 3.36 36.66 8.08
CA HIS A 111 3.66 36.33 9.46
C HIS A 111 4.42 35.00 9.51
N ALA A 112 5.58 35.00 10.18
CA ALA A 112 6.30 33.78 10.50
C ALA A 112 5.39 32.84 11.31
N THR A 113 5.23 31.61 10.83
CA THR A 113 4.33 30.62 11.44
C THR A 113 5.11 29.49 12.09
N MET A 114 6.23 29.12 11.50
CA MET A 114 7.06 28.01 11.96
C MET A 114 8.46 28.18 11.40
N HIS A 115 9.46 27.95 12.22
CA HIS A 115 10.85 27.82 11.81
C HIS A 115 11.50 26.70 12.63
N GLY A 116 12.68 26.25 12.21
CA GLY A 116 13.46 25.31 12.99
C GLY A 116 14.81 25.03 12.36
N SER A 117 15.75 24.57 13.18
CA SER A 117 17.04 24.08 12.73
C SER A 117 16.92 22.71 12.05
N ARG A 118 17.93 22.37 11.26
CA ARG A 118 18.13 21.02 10.71
C ARG A 118 19.54 20.56 11.06
N GLU A 119 19.64 19.31 11.50
CA GLU A 119 20.90 18.69 11.96
C GLU A 119 21.52 17.74 10.93
N PHE A 120 20.89 17.58 9.75
CA PHE A 120 21.30 16.61 8.75
C PHE A 120 21.56 17.28 7.41
N GLU A 121 22.68 16.92 6.80
CA GLU A 121 23.09 17.38 5.48
C GLU A 121 22.24 16.69 4.40
N GLU A 122 21.45 17.48 3.66
CA GLU A 122 20.68 17.02 2.50
C GLU A 122 20.77 18.07 1.37
N ASP A 123 20.47 17.64 0.15
CA ASP A 123 20.36 18.53 -1.02
C ASP A 123 19.32 19.65 -0.81
N ILE A 124 19.67 20.88 -1.19
CA ILE A 124 18.86 22.08 -0.95
C ILE A 124 17.44 21.96 -1.51
N LEU A 125 17.26 21.32 -2.67
CA LEU A 125 15.95 21.12 -3.28
C LEU A 125 15.07 20.19 -2.43
N VAL A 126 15.68 19.18 -1.80
CA VAL A 126 14.99 18.29 -0.86
C VAL A 126 14.62 19.05 0.41
N LEU A 127 15.51 19.95 0.87
CA LEU A 127 15.26 20.76 2.05
C LEU A 127 14.06 21.69 1.84
N GLU A 128 14.00 22.41 0.72
CA GLU A 128 12.89 23.27 0.32
C GLU A 128 11.59 22.48 0.19
N ALA A 129 11.61 21.33 -0.51
CA ALA A 129 10.42 20.48 -0.65
C ALA A 129 9.87 19.99 0.70
N ARG A 130 10.76 19.68 1.65
CA ARG A 130 10.37 19.34 3.02
C ARG A 130 9.77 20.54 3.76
N ALA A 131 10.28 21.76 3.55
CA ALA A 131 9.73 22.98 4.16
C ALA A 131 8.30 23.26 3.67
N VAL A 132 8.06 23.18 2.36
CA VAL A 132 6.72 23.27 1.75
C VAL A 132 5.77 22.25 2.39
N LEU A 133 6.20 20.98 2.49
CA LEU A 133 5.39 19.91 3.07
C LEU A 133 5.06 20.15 4.55
N LYS A 134 6.02 20.64 5.34
CA LYS A 134 5.76 21.00 6.74
C LYS A 134 4.73 22.11 6.84
N GLY A 135 4.81 23.15 5.98
CA GLY A 135 3.82 24.21 5.91
C GLY A 135 2.42 23.69 5.58
N ILE A 136 2.29 22.85 4.55
CA ILE A 136 1.01 22.26 4.17
C ILE A 136 0.44 21.38 5.29
N ARG A 137 1.26 20.54 5.93
CA ARG A 137 0.82 19.71 7.06
C ARG A 137 0.29 20.56 8.22
N ARG A 138 0.99 21.66 8.55
CA ARG A 138 0.53 22.58 9.58
C ARG A 138 -0.81 23.18 9.21
N ALA A 139 -0.98 23.68 7.97
CA ALA A 139 -2.25 24.22 7.49
C ALA A 139 -3.38 23.19 7.58
N LEU A 140 -3.12 21.94 7.19
CA LEU A 140 -4.08 20.83 7.29
C LEU A 140 -4.50 20.51 8.72
N MET A 141 -3.74 20.88 9.74
CA MET A 141 -4.12 20.70 11.16
C MET A 141 -4.88 21.90 11.72
N THR A 142 -5.03 22.98 10.95
CA THR A 142 -5.83 24.14 11.35
C THR A 142 -7.30 23.94 10.97
N ARG A 143 -8.20 24.61 11.69
CA ARG A 143 -9.64 24.65 11.34
C ARG A 143 -9.89 25.20 9.93
N PHE A 144 -8.95 25.96 9.36
CA PHE A 144 -9.08 26.60 8.05
C PHE A 144 -8.59 25.74 6.88
N GLY A 145 -7.72 24.75 7.11
CA GLY A 145 -7.06 24.01 6.04
C GLY A 145 -7.69 22.65 5.68
N HIS A 146 -8.73 22.23 6.39
CA HIS A 146 -9.40 20.96 6.11
C HIS A 146 -10.31 21.06 4.88
N SER A 147 -10.26 20.05 4.00
CA SER A 147 -11.22 19.87 2.90
C SER A 147 -11.29 21.04 1.89
N ILE A 148 -10.23 21.84 1.78
CA ILE A 148 -10.17 23.05 0.95
C ILE A 148 -8.92 23.04 0.05
N ARG A 149 -8.90 23.85 -1.02
CA ARG A 149 -7.71 24.03 -1.86
C ARG A 149 -6.73 25.01 -1.20
N GLN A 150 -5.46 24.64 -1.15
CA GLN A 150 -4.41 25.40 -0.47
C GLN A 150 -3.41 25.94 -1.48
N LEU A 151 -3.11 27.24 -1.43
CA LEU A 151 -2.00 27.84 -2.17
C LEU A 151 -0.75 27.88 -1.28
N ALA A 152 0.37 27.41 -1.81
CA ALA A 152 1.69 27.49 -1.20
C ALA A 152 2.68 28.01 -2.25
N LEU A 153 3.42 29.05 -1.92
CA LEU A 153 4.44 29.67 -2.74
C LEU A 153 5.80 29.09 -2.37
N CYS A 154 6.63 28.89 -3.39
CA CYS A 154 8.01 28.45 -3.28
C CYS A 154 8.75 29.08 -4.45
N ASP A 155 9.96 29.56 -4.20
CA ASP A 155 10.86 30.19 -5.15
C ASP A 155 11.57 29.18 -6.07
N ASN A 156 11.63 27.92 -5.66
CA ASN A 156 12.26 26.88 -6.45
C ASN A 156 11.31 26.21 -7.45
N LEU A 157 11.52 26.49 -8.74
CA LEU A 157 10.70 25.97 -9.84
C LEU A 157 10.67 24.42 -9.89
N ALA A 158 11.79 23.75 -9.63
CA ALA A 158 11.84 22.28 -9.66
C ALA A 158 10.97 21.66 -8.55
N VAL A 159 10.94 22.29 -7.37
CA VAL A 159 10.08 21.89 -6.25
C VAL A 159 8.62 22.14 -6.59
N VAL A 160 8.29 23.33 -7.13
CA VAL A 160 6.92 23.69 -7.54
C VAL A 160 6.36 22.68 -8.55
N LEU A 161 7.10 22.39 -9.62
CA LEU A 161 6.68 21.44 -10.66
C LEU A 161 6.54 20.01 -10.12
N THR A 162 7.36 19.64 -9.13
CA THR A 162 7.30 18.32 -8.48
C THR A 162 6.00 18.14 -7.68
N PHE A 163 5.61 19.15 -6.90
CA PHE A 163 4.33 19.12 -6.17
C PHE A 163 3.14 19.17 -7.13
N GLU A 164 3.20 19.96 -8.20
CA GLU A 164 2.14 20.05 -9.20
C GLU A 164 1.90 18.69 -9.90
N ARG A 165 2.96 17.98 -10.27
CA ARG A 165 2.86 16.67 -10.94
C ARG A 165 2.56 15.51 -9.99
N CYS A 166 2.72 15.71 -8.68
CA CYS A 166 2.69 14.65 -7.67
C CYS A 166 3.64 13.48 -8.01
N ARG A 167 4.75 13.74 -8.71
CA ARG A 167 5.72 12.74 -9.18
C ARG A 167 7.11 13.37 -9.30
N SER A 168 8.14 12.65 -8.87
CA SER A 168 9.55 12.98 -9.11
C SER A 168 10.31 11.71 -9.49
N ARG A 169 11.36 11.84 -10.32
CA ARG A 169 12.28 10.74 -10.65
C ARG A 169 13.30 10.48 -9.53
N ASN A 170 13.55 11.48 -8.69
CA ASN A 170 14.48 11.36 -7.59
C ASN A 170 13.74 10.78 -6.37
N TYR A 171 14.19 9.60 -5.91
CA TYR A 171 13.55 8.81 -4.86
C TYR A 171 13.43 9.59 -3.53
N SER A 172 14.35 10.52 -3.27
CA SER A 172 14.32 11.40 -2.09
C SER A 172 13.11 12.34 -2.09
N PHE A 173 12.59 12.70 -3.27
CA PHE A 173 11.34 13.47 -3.43
C PHE A 173 10.08 12.59 -3.45
N GLU A 174 10.19 11.30 -3.76
CA GLU A 174 9.03 10.39 -3.78
C GLU A 174 8.40 10.22 -2.39
N GLY A 175 9.20 10.21 -1.31
CA GLY A 175 8.70 10.08 0.06
C GLY A 175 7.78 11.23 0.50
N PRO A 176 8.22 12.50 0.35
CA PRO A 176 7.41 13.70 0.59
C PRO A 176 6.18 13.80 -0.33
N THR A 177 6.33 13.53 -1.63
CA THR A 177 5.27 13.73 -2.64
C THR A 177 4.23 12.62 -2.66
N ARG A 178 4.57 11.33 -2.50
CA ARG A 178 3.57 10.24 -2.43
C ARG A 178 2.64 10.33 -1.22
N LYS A 179 3.11 10.95 -0.12
CA LYS A 179 2.28 11.19 1.07
C LYS A 179 1.21 12.28 0.84
N GLN A 180 1.30 13.04 -0.26
CA GLN A 180 0.26 13.95 -0.71
C GLN A 180 -0.32 13.46 -2.04
N THR A 181 -1.55 12.95 -1.98
CA THR A 181 -2.38 12.78 -3.17
C THR A 181 -3.53 13.79 -3.12
N PRO A 182 -4.02 14.32 -4.26
CA PRO A 182 -4.83 15.53 -4.26
C PRO A 182 -6.22 15.27 -3.67
N SER A 183 -6.39 15.87 -2.49
CA SER A 183 -7.62 16.12 -1.71
C SER A 183 -8.44 14.91 -1.21
N ARG A 184 -8.03 14.32 -0.06
CA ARG A 184 -8.90 13.75 1.00
C ARG A 184 -8.02 13.15 2.13
N VAL A 185 -8.33 13.11 3.44
CA VAL A 185 -9.31 13.68 4.39
C VAL A 185 -9.18 12.83 5.69
N ARG A 186 -9.67 13.35 6.83
CA ARG A 186 -9.96 12.68 8.13
C ARG A 186 -8.81 12.43 9.13
N THR A 187 -8.82 13.24 10.20
CA THR A 187 -8.82 12.75 11.60
C THR A 187 -10.03 11.83 11.81
N LEU A 188 -10.00 10.68 12.51
CA LEU A 188 -9.27 10.26 13.71
C LEU A 188 -9.11 8.71 13.73
N SER A 189 -8.21 8.29 14.61
CA SER A 189 -7.93 6.93 15.11
C SER A 189 -6.90 6.12 14.33
N GLY A 190 -5.69 6.06 14.90
CA GLY A 190 -4.69 5.05 14.56
C GLY A 190 -3.32 5.57 14.13
N TYR A 191 -2.81 6.64 14.74
CA TYR A 191 -1.36 6.84 14.81
C TYR A 191 -0.98 7.00 16.28
N LYS A 192 -0.21 6.04 16.79
CA LYS A 192 0.47 6.15 18.07
C LYS A 192 1.61 7.13 17.89
N ASP A 193 1.62 8.16 18.74
CA ASP A 193 2.83 8.85 19.13
C ASP A 193 3.71 7.84 19.88
N GLU A 194 4.88 7.55 19.34
CA GLU A 194 6.05 7.21 20.14
C GLU A 194 7.15 8.20 19.75
N ASP A 195 7.02 9.39 20.33
CA ASP A 195 8.12 10.16 20.93
C ASP A 195 7.47 11.35 21.63
N LEU A 196 6.95 11.10 22.85
CA LEU A 196 6.69 12.02 23.96
C LEU A 196 5.88 11.27 25.03
N SER A 197 6.53 10.42 25.83
CA SER A 197 5.92 9.88 27.06
C SER A 197 6.47 10.62 28.27
N VAL A 198 5.71 11.62 28.74
CA VAL A 198 5.76 12.05 30.15
C VAL A 198 4.95 11.02 30.94
N GLN A 199 5.62 10.23 31.78
CA GLN A 199 4.96 9.39 32.78
C GLN A 199 4.59 10.26 33.98
N THR A 200 3.32 10.59 34.16
CA THR A 200 2.81 11.01 35.47
C THR A 200 2.28 9.79 36.22
N GLY A 201 2.99 9.46 37.30
CA GLY A 201 2.61 8.41 38.24
C GLY A 201 1.33 8.76 39.01
N SER A 202 0.51 7.75 39.20
CA SER A 202 -0.71 7.75 40.00
C SER A 202 -0.47 8.18 41.45
N ARG A 203 -1.22 9.19 41.93
CA ARG A 203 -1.56 9.33 43.34
C ARG A 203 -3.06 9.58 43.50
N GLN A 204 -3.71 8.62 44.14
CA GLN A 204 -5.10 8.71 44.60
C GLN A 204 -5.31 9.95 45.46
N LYS A 205 -6.37 10.72 45.21
CA LYS A 205 -7.03 11.50 46.26
C LYS A 205 -8.53 11.63 46.00
N LYS A 206 -9.26 11.42 47.09
CA LYS A 206 -10.71 11.31 47.26
C LYS A 206 -11.51 12.42 46.59
N ARG A 207 -12.62 12.02 45.95
CA ARG A 207 -13.80 12.84 45.69
C ARG A 207 -14.31 13.50 46.98
N ARG A 208 -14.50 14.82 46.96
CA ARG A 208 -15.57 15.52 47.68
C ARG A 208 -16.30 16.41 46.68
N LEU A 209 -17.62 16.37 46.78
CA LEU A 209 -18.62 17.18 46.08
C LEU A 209 -18.51 18.65 46.48
N LEU A 210 -18.91 19.54 45.56
CA LEU A 210 -19.28 20.97 45.61
C LEU A 210 -18.84 21.54 44.24
N GLY A 211 -19.58 22.32 43.48
CA GLY A 211 -20.87 22.99 43.55
C GLY A 211 -21.01 23.71 42.20
N ASP A 212 -22.26 23.96 41.82
CA ASP A 212 -22.65 24.73 40.64
C ASP A 212 -22.03 26.13 40.68
N ASP A 213 -21.49 26.61 39.55
CA ASP A 213 -21.52 28.03 39.20
C ASP A 213 -21.10 28.23 37.73
N GLY A 214 -22.04 28.75 36.96
CA GLY A 214 -21.89 29.03 35.55
C GLY A 214 -21.05 30.28 35.29
N THR A 215 -20.19 30.20 34.27
CA THR A 215 -19.83 31.36 33.45
C THR A 215 -19.40 30.89 32.06
N LYS A 216 -20.22 31.21 31.06
CA LYS A 216 -19.96 30.97 29.65
C LYS A 216 -18.92 31.97 29.15
N ASN A 217 -17.65 31.56 29.02
CA ASN A 217 -16.67 32.31 28.23
C ASN A 217 -16.88 32.02 26.74
N ARG A 218 -17.81 32.76 26.13
CA ARG A 218 -17.96 32.86 24.68
C ARG A 218 -16.92 33.86 24.19
N LEU A 219 -15.82 33.36 23.61
CA LEU A 219 -14.87 34.20 22.87
C LEU A 219 -15.63 34.93 21.75
N VAL A 220 -15.82 36.24 21.90
CA VAL A 220 -16.39 37.09 20.88
C VAL A 220 -15.35 37.23 19.77
N GLU A 221 -15.70 36.72 18.58
CA GLU A 221 -14.92 36.94 17.36
C GLU A 221 -14.93 38.44 17.04
N ARG A 222 -13.76 39.08 17.01
CA ARG A 222 -13.62 40.39 16.36
C ARG A 222 -13.74 40.17 14.85
N PRO A 223 -14.64 40.85 14.13
CA PRO A 223 -14.65 40.79 12.68
C PRO A 223 -13.31 41.33 12.16
N LEU A 224 -12.55 40.48 11.46
CA LEU A 224 -11.35 40.91 10.76
C LEU A 224 -11.79 41.80 9.60
N GLU A 225 -11.40 43.07 9.62
CA GLU A 225 -11.62 43.97 8.50
C GLU A 225 -11.02 43.36 7.21
N PRO A 226 -11.75 43.44 6.07
CA PRO A 226 -11.25 42.91 4.82
C PRO A 226 -9.96 43.63 4.42
N ILE A 227 -8.85 42.88 4.39
CA ILE A 227 -7.59 43.36 3.80
C ILE A 227 -7.85 43.61 2.31
N VAL A 228 -7.99 44.87 1.94
CA VAL A 228 -8.01 45.32 0.54
C VAL A 228 -6.57 45.33 0.07
N LEU A 229 -6.24 44.45 -0.88
CA LEU A 229 -4.94 44.51 -1.55
C LEU A 229 -4.95 45.75 -2.47
N PRO A 230 -3.91 46.59 -2.44
CA PRO A 230 -3.83 47.72 -3.34
C PRO A 230 -3.85 47.24 -4.79
N GLU A 231 -4.69 47.87 -5.61
CA GLU A 231 -4.91 47.48 -7.01
C GLU A 231 -3.87 48.10 -7.94
N THR A 232 -3.17 49.16 -7.49
CA THR A 232 -2.16 49.88 -8.28
C THR A 232 -0.84 50.03 -7.52
N GLU A 233 0.25 50.14 -8.27
CA GLU A 233 1.61 50.33 -7.73
C GLU A 233 1.73 51.65 -6.92
N LEU A 234 0.90 52.63 -7.24
CA LEU A 234 0.85 53.93 -6.57
C LEU A 234 0.32 53.79 -5.13
N GLN A 235 -0.74 53.01 -4.93
CA GLN A 235 -1.28 52.69 -3.60
C GLN A 235 -0.29 51.87 -2.76
N LEU A 236 0.55 51.06 -3.41
CA LEU A 236 1.62 50.31 -2.74
C LEU A 236 2.65 51.25 -2.09
N ARG A 237 3.05 52.30 -2.82
CA ARG A 237 4.05 53.30 -2.37
C ARG A 237 3.54 54.12 -1.18
N GLU A 238 2.30 54.58 -1.22
CA GLU A 238 1.67 55.36 -0.13
C GLU A 238 1.63 54.59 1.19
N MET A 239 1.30 53.30 1.16
CA MET A 239 1.24 52.46 2.38
C MET A 239 2.62 52.15 2.99
N THR A 240 3.71 52.36 2.25
CA THR A 240 5.08 52.07 2.71
C THR A 240 5.67 53.27 3.45
N ALA A 241 5.24 54.49 3.12
CA ALA A 241 5.65 55.73 3.79
C ALA A 241 5.07 55.89 5.21
N ALA A 242 3.86 55.37 5.46
CA ALA A 242 3.13 55.58 6.72
C ALA A 242 3.62 54.76 7.94
N LYS A 243 4.70 53.97 7.83
CA LYS A 243 5.11 53.00 8.86
C LYS A 243 6.49 53.18 9.48
N LEU A 244 7.19 54.28 9.17
CA LEU A 244 8.50 54.61 9.75
C LEU A 244 8.44 55.15 11.20
N SER A 245 7.31 55.04 11.90
CA SER A 245 7.12 55.57 13.26
C SER A 245 6.48 54.53 14.21
N ALA A 246 7.24 53.51 14.63
CA ALA A 246 6.97 52.74 15.86
C ALA A 246 8.22 51.94 16.29
N PRO A 247 8.60 51.90 17.59
CA PRO A 247 9.77 51.17 18.06
C PRO A 247 9.51 49.67 18.29
N GLU A 248 10.54 48.85 18.06
CA GLU A 248 10.58 47.39 18.26
C GLU A 248 11.09 47.06 19.68
N ASP A 249 10.37 46.19 20.41
CA ASP A 249 10.88 45.53 21.62
C ASP A 249 11.19 44.06 21.30
N CYS A 250 12.45 43.69 21.52
CA CYS A 250 13.00 42.34 21.47
C CYS A 250 13.21 41.84 22.90
N ASP A 251 12.78 40.61 23.22
CA ASP A 251 13.21 39.95 24.46
C ASP A 251 13.49 38.46 24.19
N GLU A 252 14.75 38.09 24.38
CA GLU A 252 15.27 36.72 24.36
C GLU A 252 15.19 36.11 25.76
N SER A 253 14.96 34.80 25.86
CA SER A 253 15.33 34.06 27.06
C SER A 253 15.77 32.63 26.72
N GLU A 254 17.05 32.37 27.00
CA GLU A 254 17.63 31.04 27.12
C GLU A 254 17.23 30.41 28.47
N SER A 255 17.05 29.09 28.52
CA SER A 255 17.28 28.35 29.76
C SER A 255 17.67 26.89 29.52
N THR A 256 18.68 26.53 30.29
CA THR A 256 19.44 25.30 30.50
C THR A 256 18.62 24.13 31.06
N SER A 257 19.01 22.90 30.72
CA SER A 257 19.42 21.93 31.75
C SER A 257 19.87 20.60 31.15
N SER A 258 21.09 20.24 31.53
CA SER A 258 21.74 18.95 31.48
C SER A 258 21.09 17.97 32.45
N GLU A 259 20.77 16.77 31.98
CA GLU A 259 20.93 15.47 32.67
C GLU A 259 20.30 14.37 31.82
N PHE A 260 21.02 13.25 31.65
CA PHE A 260 20.62 11.92 31.13
C PHE A 260 21.72 11.33 30.23
N ARG A 261 22.90 11.11 30.81
CA ARG A 261 23.91 10.16 30.30
C ARG A 261 23.86 8.90 31.18
N ALA A 262 23.14 7.88 30.74
CA ALA A 262 23.41 6.45 30.96
C ALA A 262 22.23 5.62 30.46
N GLY A 263 22.46 4.70 29.50
CA GLY A 263 21.49 3.60 29.25
C GLY A 263 21.06 3.32 27.80
N ARG A 264 21.86 3.57 26.77
CA ARG A 264 21.49 3.23 25.36
C ARG A 264 22.46 2.30 24.63
N GLU A 265 22.88 1.21 25.24
CA GLU A 265 23.67 0.18 24.53
C GLU A 265 22.99 -1.20 24.41
N GLY A 266 21.85 -1.44 25.07
CA GLY A 266 21.22 -2.77 25.14
C GLY A 266 20.23 -3.15 24.02
N GLU A 267 19.58 -2.19 23.35
CA GLU A 267 18.36 -2.46 22.58
C GLU A 267 18.54 -2.73 21.07
N LYS A 268 19.76 -2.69 20.54
CA LYS A 268 19.99 -2.86 19.08
C LYS A 268 20.35 -4.29 18.64
N ARG A 269 19.93 -5.33 19.36
CA ARG A 269 20.05 -6.72 18.88
C ARG A 269 18.69 -7.24 18.42
N ARG A 270 18.39 -7.04 17.11
CA ARG A 270 17.19 -7.55 16.43
C ARG A 270 16.95 -9.02 16.76
N CYS A 271 15.73 -9.34 17.21
CA CYS A 271 15.33 -10.69 17.54
C CYS A 271 15.31 -11.58 16.30
N LEU A 272 16.16 -12.61 16.30
CA LEU A 272 15.96 -13.82 15.50
C LEU A 272 14.55 -14.36 15.81
N ARG A 273 13.82 -14.84 14.80
CA ARG A 273 12.55 -15.59 15.02
C ARG A 273 12.80 -16.57 16.16
N SER A 274 11.87 -16.65 17.13
CA SER A 274 11.98 -17.37 18.41
C SER A 274 12.16 -18.90 18.26
N ARG A 275 13.18 -19.33 17.53
CA ARG A 275 13.80 -20.64 17.68
C ARG A 275 14.72 -20.54 18.89
N PRO A 276 14.81 -21.59 19.72
CA PRO A 276 15.79 -21.63 20.79
C PRO A 276 17.17 -21.32 20.20
N ARG A 277 17.84 -20.28 20.69
CA ARG A 277 19.14 -19.83 20.15
C ARG A 277 20.13 -20.98 19.94
N ARG A 278 20.11 -21.98 20.82
CA ARG A 278 20.90 -23.21 20.74
C ARG A 278 20.67 -24.03 19.45
N GLY A 279 19.41 -24.20 19.03
CA GLY A 279 19.08 -24.97 17.82
C GLY A 279 19.41 -24.21 16.53
N LEU A 280 19.37 -22.87 16.56
CA LEU A 280 19.81 -22.05 15.42
C LEU A 280 21.34 -22.08 15.29
N GLN A 281 22.06 -21.99 16.41
CA GLN A 281 23.51 -22.06 16.44
C GLN A 281 24.02 -23.40 15.91
N GLN A 282 23.45 -24.51 16.39
CA GLN A 282 23.76 -25.85 15.89
C GLN A 282 23.51 -26.00 14.38
N LEU A 283 22.46 -25.38 13.85
CA LEU A 283 22.12 -25.43 12.43
C LEU A 283 23.06 -24.57 11.57
N VAL A 284 23.45 -23.40 12.06
CA VAL A 284 24.47 -22.55 11.43
C VAL A 284 25.82 -23.25 11.43
N ASP A 285 26.23 -23.81 12.58
CA ASP A 285 27.50 -24.52 12.74
C ASP A 285 27.53 -25.80 11.88
N PHE A 286 26.41 -26.51 11.77
CA PHE A 286 26.28 -27.65 10.87
C PHE A 286 26.45 -27.27 9.40
N HIS A 287 25.82 -26.18 8.95
CA HIS A 287 25.97 -25.70 7.56
C HIS A 287 27.38 -25.16 7.27
N LEU A 288 27.99 -24.46 8.23
CA LEU A 288 29.39 -24.00 8.11
C LEU A 288 30.37 -25.18 8.05
N LYS A 289 30.15 -26.22 8.86
CA LYS A 289 30.98 -27.45 8.84
C LYS A 289 30.77 -28.30 7.59
N LYS A 290 29.58 -28.25 6.96
CA LYS A 290 29.27 -29.07 5.79
C LYS A 290 30.02 -28.61 4.53
N GLY A 291 30.50 -27.35 4.47
CA GLY A 291 31.55 -26.88 3.56
C GLY A 291 31.39 -27.10 2.04
N THR A 292 30.28 -27.66 1.55
CA THR A 292 30.19 -28.26 0.20
C THR A 292 28.94 -27.86 -0.59
N THR A 293 28.03 -27.07 -0.02
CA THR A 293 26.88 -26.55 -0.78
C THR A 293 27.26 -25.23 -1.43
N SER A 294 26.96 -25.08 -2.72
CA SER A 294 27.16 -23.84 -3.51
C SER A 294 26.33 -22.64 -3.03
N HIS A 295 25.57 -22.80 -1.95
CA HIS A 295 24.67 -21.82 -1.37
C HIS A 295 24.89 -21.74 0.15
N SER A 296 24.86 -20.52 0.68
CA SER A 296 24.86 -20.25 2.12
C SER A 296 23.53 -20.65 2.77
N LEU A 297 23.52 -20.83 4.09
CA LEU A 297 22.29 -21.15 4.85
C LEU A 297 21.14 -20.16 4.56
N LEU A 298 21.45 -18.87 4.43
CA LEU A 298 20.44 -17.83 4.20
C LEU A 298 19.93 -17.85 2.75
N GLU A 299 20.78 -18.19 1.79
CA GLU A 299 20.36 -18.41 0.39
C GLU A 299 19.49 -19.66 0.29
N GLU A 300 19.84 -20.74 1.00
CA GLU A 300 19.01 -21.93 1.05
C GLU A 300 17.66 -21.69 1.74
N ALA A 301 17.61 -20.77 2.71
CA ALA A 301 16.37 -20.39 3.40
C ALA A 301 15.48 -19.45 2.56
N ALA A 302 16.01 -18.83 1.50
CA ALA A 302 15.26 -17.91 0.65
C ALA A 302 14.09 -18.60 -0.08
N VAL A 303 14.26 -19.88 -0.41
CA VAL A 303 13.26 -20.68 -1.13
C VAL A 303 12.92 -21.96 -0.35
N THR A 304 11.62 -22.20 -0.14
CA THR A 304 11.18 -23.41 0.57
C THR A 304 11.52 -24.70 -0.19
N PRO A 305 11.76 -25.85 0.48
CA PRO A 305 12.15 -27.10 -0.17
C PRO A 305 11.17 -27.56 -1.27
N ARG A 306 9.86 -27.36 -1.06
CA ARG A 306 8.83 -27.68 -2.03
C ARG A 306 8.94 -26.86 -3.32
N VAL A 307 9.28 -25.58 -3.21
CA VAL A 307 9.46 -24.70 -4.37
C VAL A 307 10.74 -25.07 -5.12
N ARG A 308 11.82 -25.43 -4.40
CA ARG A 308 13.06 -25.91 -5.00
C ARG A 308 12.86 -27.18 -5.84
N GLN A 309 12.08 -28.13 -5.36
CA GLN A 309 11.71 -29.32 -6.14
C GLN A 309 10.95 -28.95 -7.42
N ALA A 310 10.02 -27.98 -7.34
CA ALA A 310 9.30 -27.50 -8.52
C ALA A 310 10.24 -26.78 -9.51
N TYR A 311 11.20 -25.98 -9.02
CA TYR A 311 12.21 -25.33 -9.85
C TYR A 311 13.12 -26.35 -10.54
N ALA A 312 13.62 -27.35 -9.81
CA ALA A 312 14.42 -28.44 -10.38
C ALA A 312 13.65 -29.16 -11.49
N LYS A 313 12.37 -29.49 -11.27
CA LYS A 313 11.52 -30.09 -12.31
C LYS A 313 11.43 -29.21 -13.56
N ARG A 314 11.19 -27.91 -13.41
CA ARG A 314 11.07 -26.98 -14.56
C ARG A 314 12.38 -26.79 -15.30
N LEU A 315 13.50 -26.73 -14.58
CA LEU A 315 14.81 -26.67 -15.23
C LEU A 315 15.11 -27.96 -15.97
N ASN A 316 14.77 -29.12 -15.43
CA ASN A 316 14.95 -30.40 -16.13
C ASN A 316 14.10 -30.46 -17.42
N GLU A 317 12.85 -29.99 -17.37
CA GLU A 317 12.00 -29.87 -18.57
C GLU A 317 12.64 -28.96 -19.64
N LEU A 318 13.21 -27.83 -19.24
CA LEU A 318 13.94 -26.94 -20.15
C LEU A 318 15.19 -27.62 -20.74
N HIS A 319 15.99 -28.31 -19.91
CA HIS A 319 17.20 -29.01 -20.38
C HIS A 319 16.86 -30.13 -21.36
N LEU A 320 15.81 -30.91 -21.09
CA LEU A 320 15.33 -31.94 -22.01
C LEU A 320 14.90 -31.32 -23.35
N PHE A 321 14.14 -30.22 -23.32
CA PHE A 321 13.74 -29.51 -24.53
C PHE A 321 14.94 -28.99 -25.33
N VAL A 322 15.93 -28.36 -24.66
CA VAL A 322 17.15 -27.87 -25.30
C VAL A 322 17.91 -29.01 -25.99
N LYS A 323 18.02 -30.17 -25.33
CA LYS A 323 18.67 -31.36 -25.87
C LYS A 323 17.91 -31.93 -27.08
N GLU A 324 16.59 -32.06 -26.99
CA GLU A 324 15.74 -32.59 -28.05
C GLU A 324 15.71 -31.67 -29.28
N ALA A 325 15.59 -30.36 -29.06
CA ALA A 325 15.60 -29.35 -30.11
C ALA A 325 17.01 -29.02 -30.63
N LYS A 326 18.06 -29.67 -30.10
CA LYS A 326 19.47 -29.46 -30.44
C LYS A 326 19.87 -27.97 -30.43
N LEU A 327 19.39 -27.24 -29.43
CA LEU A 327 19.68 -25.82 -29.26
C LEU A 327 20.99 -25.64 -28.48
N ALA A 328 21.77 -24.63 -28.86
CA ALA A 328 22.92 -24.21 -28.08
C ALA A 328 22.46 -23.55 -26.76
N PHE A 329 23.24 -23.69 -25.68
CA PHE A 329 22.85 -23.22 -24.34
C PHE A 329 24.05 -22.77 -23.49
N ASP A 330 25.07 -22.20 -24.13
CA ASP A 330 26.34 -21.85 -23.47
C ASP A 330 26.45 -20.34 -23.23
N THR A 331 26.01 -19.51 -24.18
CA THR A 331 26.04 -18.05 -24.07
C THR A 331 24.72 -17.45 -23.59
N ASP A 332 24.75 -16.20 -23.13
CA ASP A 332 23.56 -15.46 -22.67
C ASP A 332 22.50 -15.34 -23.77
N GLU A 333 22.93 -15.07 -25.00
CA GLU A 333 22.08 -14.95 -26.18
C GLU A 333 21.45 -16.29 -26.54
N GLN A 334 22.24 -17.38 -26.43
CA GLN A 334 21.76 -18.73 -26.67
C GLN A 334 20.74 -19.16 -25.62
N ILE A 335 20.98 -18.85 -24.35
CA ILE A 335 20.03 -19.08 -23.25
C ILE A 335 18.74 -18.29 -23.49
N ASP A 336 18.85 -17.01 -23.85
CA ASP A 336 17.68 -16.15 -24.15
C ASP A 336 16.85 -16.73 -25.30
N GLN A 337 17.51 -17.15 -26.40
CA GLN A 337 16.84 -17.75 -27.55
C GLN A 337 16.23 -19.12 -27.23
N ALA A 338 16.91 -19.96 -26.46
CA ALA A 338 16.40 -21.25 -26.03
C ALA A 338 15.15 -21.10 -25.16
N LEU A 339 15.13 -20.12 -24.25
CA LEU A 339 13.95 -19.78 -23.45
C LEU A 339 12.79 -19.30 -24.32
N VAL A 340 13.04 -18.44 -25.31
CA VAL A 340 12.01 -18.00 -26.26
C VAL A 340 11.40 -19.19 -27.02
N ASN A 341 12.25 -20.10 -27.52
CA ASN A 341 11.80 -21.30 -28.22
C ASN A 341 10.97 -22.21 -27.29
N PHE A 342 11.43 -22.41 -26.05
CA PHE A 342 10.72 -23.18 -25.04
C PHE A 342 9.35 -22.56 -24.70
N PHE A 343 9.29 -21.25 -24.50
CA PHE A 343 8.03 -20.55 -24.20
C PHE A 343 7.03 -20.64 -25.36
N ASN A 344 7.50 -20.49 -26.60
CA ASN A 344 6.64 -20.66 -27.77
C ASN A 344 6.16 -22.11 -27.93
N ALA A 345 7.00 -23.11 -27.66
CA ALA A 345 6.60 -24.51 -27.67
C ALA A 345 5.51 -24.79 -26.63
N LYS A 346 5.72 -24.35 -25.37
CA LYS A 346 4.72 -24.52 -24.30
C LYS A 346 3.44 -23.73 -24.56
N PHE A 347 3.52 -22.55 -25.15
CA PHE A 347 2.34 -21.81 -25.60
C PHE A 347 1.57 -22.57 -26.68
N LYS A 348 2.26 -23.16 -27.66
CA LYS A 348 1.62 -24.00 -28.70
C LYS A 348 0.96 -25.25 -28.13
N GLU A 349 1.52 -25.84 -27.06
CA GLU A 349 0.90 -26.95 -26.31
C GLU A 349 -0.35 -26.53 -25.52
N GLY A 350 -0.67 -25.24 -25.44
CA GLY A 350 -1.82 -24.71 -24.70
C GLY A 350 -1.56 -24.50 -23.21
N GLU A 351 -0.30 -24.52 -22.77
CA GLU A 351 0.06 -24.29 -21.38
C GLU A 351 -0.16 -22.82 -20.97
N GLY A 352 -0.39 -22.62 -19.67
CA GLY A 352 -0.53 -21.29 -19.08
C GLY A 352 0.82 -20.57 -18.93
N SER A 353 0.81 -19.24 -19.00
CA SER A 353 2.02 -18.40 -18.84
C SER A 353 2.76 -18.62 -17.51
N SER A 354 2.08 -19.20 -16.50
CA SER A 354 2.70 -19.59 -15.24
C SER A 354 3.89 -20.54 -15.44
N VAL A 355 3.87 -21.40 -16.46
CA VAL A 355 5.00 -22.30 -16.74
C VAL A 355 6.26 -21.49 -17.06
N GLY A 356 6.15 -20.47 -17.91
CA GLY A 356 7.24 -19.55 -18.21
C GLY A 356 7.70 -18.75 -16.98
N ASP A 357 6.75 -18.25 -16.18
CA ASP A 357 7.05 -17.52 -14.93
C ASP A 357 7.90 -18.37 -13.96
N TYR A 358 7.50 -19.64 -13.75
CA TYR A 358 8.22 -20.57 -12.89
C TYR A 358 9.57 -20.98 -13.47
N THR A 359 9.68 -21.13 -14.79
CA THR A 359 10.95 -21.51 -15.45
C THR A 359 11.98 -20.39 -15.30
N LEU A 360 11.57 -19.14 -15.52
CA LEU A 360 12.45 -17.99 -15.35
C LEU A 360 12.86 -17.77 -13.89
N ALA A 361 11.91 -17.94 -12.95
CA ALA A 361 12.21 -17.88 -11.53
C ALA A 361 13.18 -19.00 -11.10
N ALA A 362 13.03 -20.21 -11.63
CA ALA A 362 13.93 -21.32 -11.39
C ALA A 362 15.34 -21.05 -11.94
N LEU A 363 15.45 -20.45 -13.13
CA LEU A 363 16.74 -20.03 -13.68
C LEU A 363 17.42 -18.97 -12.80
N MET A 364 16.66 -17.98 -12.32
CA MET A 364 17.18 -16.94 -11.43
C MET A 364 17.56 -17.48 -10.04
N ASP A 365 16.89 -18.51 -9.54
CA ASP A 365 17.27 -19.20 -8.31
C ASP A 365 18.58 -19.98 -8.47
N ARG A 366 18.73 -20.69 -9.60
CA ARG A 366 19.94 -21.49 -9.90
C ARG A 366 21.14 -20.62 -10.29
N VAL A 367 20.89 -19.51 -10.98
CA VAL A 367 21.87 -18.57 -11.54
C VAL A 367 21.43 -17.14 -11.22
N PRO A 368 21.71 -16.64 -9.99
CA PRO A 368 21.29 -15.31 -9.53
C PRO A 368 21.75 -14.14 -10.41
N GLN A 369 22.77 -14.35 -11.25
CA GLN A 369 23.27 -13.38 -12.22
C GLN A 369 22.21 -12.96 -13.27
N PHE A 370 21.20 -13.80 -13.54
CA PHE A 370 20.04 -13.45 -14.37
C PHE A 370 18.93 -12.74 -13.59
N GLY A 371 19.10 -12.58 -12.27
CA GLY A 371 18.15 -11.91 -11.40
C GLY A 371 18.06 -10.40 -11.66
N ARG A 372 17.16 -9.74 -10.93
CA ARG A 372 16.90 -8.29 -11.09
C ARG A 372 18.16 -7.44 -10.93
N LEU A 373 19.00 -7.76 -9.94
CA LEU A 373 20.25 -7.07 -9.62
C LEU A 373 21.48 -7.69 -10.32
N GLY A 374 21.31 -8.79 -11.05
CA GLY A 374 22.40 -9.45 -11.75
C GLY A 374 22.77 -8.75 -13.07
N HIS A 375 23.99 -8.99 -13.57
CA HIS A 375 24.50 -8.35 -14.79
C HIS A 375 24.04 -9.05 -16.09
N ARG A 376 23.74 -10.36 -16.04
CA ARG A 376 23.26 -11.14 -17.19
C ARG A 376 21.78 -10.89 -17.43
N LYS A 377 21.35 -10.81 -18.70
CA LYS A 377 19.96 -10.47 -19.07
C LYS A 377 19.43 -11.38 -20.18
N VAL A 378 18.12 -11.61 -20.15
CA VAL A 378 17.37 -12.40 -21.14
C VAL A 378 16.19 -11.58 -21.70
N PRO A 379 16.48 -10.48 -22.43
CA PRO A 379 15.47 -9.51 -22.82
C PRO A 379 14.38 -10.09 -23.75
N ASN A 380 14.73 -11.01 -24.65
CA ASN A 380 13.77 -11.57 -25.60
C ASN A 380 12.83 -12.55 -24.91
N ALA A 381 13.32 -13.39 -24.02
CA ALA A 381 12.52 -14.29 -23.19
C ALA A 381 11.54 -13.51 -22.32
N TRP A 382 11.97 -12.40 -21.71
CA TRP A 382 11.09 -11.50 -20.97
C TRP A 382 9.98 -10.91 -21.84
N ARG A 383 10.30 -10.41 -23.04
CA ARG A 383 9.32 -9.86 -23.98
C ARG A 383 8.37 -10.93 -24.51
N CYS A 384 8.86 -12.12 -24.83
CA CYS A 384 8.08 -13.29 -25.22
C CYS A 384 7.08 -13.65 -24.12
N LEU A 385 7.52 -13.73 -22.87
CA LEU A 385 6.66 -14.03 -21.73
C LEU A 385 5.61 -12.95 -21.47
N GLN A 386 5.93 -11.66 -21.69
CA GLN A 386 4.94 -10.58 -21.67
C GLN A 386 3.86 -10.77 -22.75
N GLY A 387 4.27 -11.13 -23.97
CA GLY A 387 3.36 -11.48 -25.06
C GLY A 387 2.46 -12.65 -24.69
N TRP A 388 3.04 -13.73 -24.15
CA TRP A 388 2.31 -14.91 -23.71
C TRP A 388 1.26 -14.57 -22.64
N ARG A 389 1.62 -13.76 -21.63
CA ARG A 389 0.65 -13.31 -20.59
C ARG A 389 -0.51 -12.49 -21.18
N LYS A 390 -0.27 -11.74 -22.27
CA LYS A 390 -1.31 -10.96 -22.96
C LYS A 390 -2.24 -11.85 -23.78
N LEU A 391 -1.69 -12.83 -24.49
CA LEU A 391 -2.45 -13.76 -25.34
C LEU A 391 -3.19 -14.83 -24.51
N CYS A 392 -2.63 -15.24 -23.38
CA CYS A 392 -3.22 -16.21 -22.46
C CYS A 392 -3.38 -15.58 -21.06
N PRO A 393 -4.33 -14.64 -20.88
CA PRO A 393 -4.53 -14.01 -19.57
C PRO A 393 -4.94 -15.05 -18.53
N ALA A 394 -4.36 -14.95 -17.34
CA ALA A 394 -4.69 -15.84 -16.23
C ALA A 394 -6.19 -15.79 -15.92
N ARG A 395 -6.88 -16.93 -16.05
CA ARG A 395 -8.29 -17.04 -15.72
C ARG A 395 -8.48 -16.94 -14.21
N SER A 396 -9.17 -15.90 -13.77
CA SER A 396 -9.48 -15.76 -12.35
C SER A 396 -10.55 -16.77 -11.95
N ARG A 397 -10.30 -17.53 -10.88
CA ARG A 397 -11.18 -18.63 -10.41
C ARG A 397 -12.61 -18.14 -10.11
N LEU A 398 -13.60 -18.98 -10.39
CA LEU A 398 -15.00 -18.65 -10.16
C LEU A 398 -15.33 -18.65 -8.66
N ALA A 399 -16.23 -17.74 -8.26
CA ALA A 399 -16.85 -17.70 -6.95
C ALA A 399 -18.21 -18.40 -7.03
N TYR A 400 -18.57 -19.14 -5.99
CA TYR A 400 -19.82 -19.88 -5.92
C TYR A 400 -20.68 -19.37 -4.77
N PRO A 401 -22.02 -19.37 -4.93
CA PRO A 401 -22.93 -18.85 -3.92
C PRO A 401 -22.96 -19.76 -2.69
N LEU A 402 -23.44 -19.21 -1.56
CA LEU A 402 -23.49 -19.91 -0.27
C LEU A 402 -24.16 -21.29 -0.33
N PRO A 403 -25.31 -21.48 -1.00
CA PRO A 403 -26.00 -22.78 -1.04
C PRO A 403 -25.13 -23.91 -1.61
N VAL A 404 -24.22 -23.61 -2.54
CA VAL A 404 -23.27 -24.60 -3.08
C VAL A 404 -22.30 -25.08 -1.99
N TRP A 405 -21.76 -24.16 -1.19
CA TRP A 405 -20.84 -24.52 -0.10
C TRP A 405 -21.55 -25.24 1.04
N CYS A 406 -22.81 -24.87 1.31
CA CYS A 406 -23.65 -25.58 2.26
C CYS A 406 -23.98 -27.00 1.76
N GLY A 407 -24.36 -27.16 0.49
CA GLY A 407 -24.61 -28.47 -0.13
C GLY A 407 -23.40 -29.39 -0.10
N VAL A 408 -22.22 -28.88 -0.44
CA VAL A 408 -20.96 -29.64 -0.31
C VAL A 408 -20.71 -30.05 1.14
N SER A 409 -20.89 -29.13 2.09
CA SER A 409 -20.72 -29.43 3.52
C SER A 409 -21.74 -30.45 4.02
N TRP A 410 -23.00 -30.38 3.56
CA TRP A 410 -24.05 -31.33 3.87
C TRP A 410 -23.70 -32.73 3.39
N ARG A 411 -23.22 -32.89 2.14
CA ARG A 411 -22.75 -34.19 1.63
C ARG A 411 -21.58 -34.73 2.45
N MET A 412 -20.66 -33.89 2.92
CA MET A 412 -19.60 -34.34 3.83
C MET A 412 -20.15 -34.85 5.16
N VAL A 413 -21.19 -34.21 5.72
CA VAL A 413 -21.86 -34.69 6.94
C VAL A 413 -22.54 -36.04 6.68
N ALA A 414 -23.24 -36.17 5.55
CA ALA A 414 -23.90 -37.42 5.15
C ALA A 414 -22.90 -38.59 5.01
N HIS A 415 -21.66 -38.31 4.60
CA HIS A 415 -20.55 -39.28 4.57
C HIS A 415 -19.86 -39.47 5.93
N GLY A 416 -20.42 -38.98 7.03
CA GLY A 416 -19.86 -39.13 8.39
C GLY A 416 -18.65 -38.23 8.67
N HIS A 417 -18.49 -37.12 7.95
CA HIS A 417 -17.32 -36.23 8.05
C HIS A 417 -17.67 -34.80 8.52
N ALA A 418 -18.39 -34.68 9.63
CA ALA A 418 -18.84 -33.40 10.18
C ALA A 418 -17.72 -32.37 10.44
N ALA A 419 -16.56 -32.80 10.96
CA ALA A 419 -15.44 -31.89 11.20
C ALA A 419 -14.88 -31.27 9.90
N LYS A 420 -14.86 -32.05 8.80
CA LYS A 420 -14.42 -31.58 7.49
C LYS A 420 -15.46 -30.64 6.86
N ALA A 421 -16.74 -30.90 7.10
CA ALA A 421 -17.83 -30.02 6.70
C ALA A 421 -17.74 -28.65 7.40
N LEU A 422 -17.54 -28.65 8.72
CA LEU A 422 -17.37 -27.41 9.49
C LEU A 422 -16.12 -26.64 9.05
N PHE A 423 -15.00 -27.33 8.79
CA PHE A 423 -13.79 -26.73 8.22
C PHE A 423 -14.07 -26.01 6.88
N ASN A 424 -14.88 -26.62 6.02
CA ASN A 424 -15.27 -26.03 4.73
C ASN A 424 -16.06 -24.72 4.92
N LEU A 425 -17.07 -24.70 5.81
CA LEU A 425 -17.85 -23.50 6.10
C LEU A 425 -17.03 -22.41 6.79
N LEU A 426 -16.14 -22.78 7.72
CA LEU A 426 -15.21 -21.84 8.35
C LEU A 426 -14.26 -21.21 7.34
N GLN A 427 -13.83 -21.97 6.32
CA GLN A 427 -12.99 -21.43 5.25
C GLN A 427 -13.73 -20.37 4.44
N VAL A 428 -15.01 -20.62 4.10
CA VAL A 428 -15.87 -19.65 3.40
C VAL A 428 -16.11 -18.42 4.26
N SER A 429 -16.38 -18.58 5.56
CA SER A 429 -16.66 -17.46 6.45
C SER A 429 -15.42 -16.62 6.74
N THR A 430 -14.27 -17.23 7.01
CA THR A 430 -13.07 -16.52 7.47
C THR A 430 -12.12 -16.13 6.34
N TYR A 431 -12.36 -16.60 5.11
CA TYR A 431 -11.53 -16.39 3.91
C TYR A 431 -10.11 -16.96 4.01
N HIS A 432 -9.81 -17.75 5.03
CA HIS A 432 -8.49 -18.34 5.19
C HIS A 432 -8.14 -19.30 4.06
N ARG A 433 -6.84 -19.43 3.78
CA ARG A 433 -6.37 -20.50 2.89
C ARG A 433 -6.51 -21.84 3.62
N PRO A 434 -6.80 -22.95 2.91
CA PRO A 434 -6.92 -24.26 3.55
C PRO A 434 -5.72 -24.62 4.44
N GLY A 435 -4.49 -24.39 3.95
CA GLY A 435 -3.28 -24.69 4.70
C GLY A 435 -3.01 -23.78 5.91
N ALA A 436 -3.61 -22.59 5.97
CA ALA A 436 -3.53 -21.73 7.15
C ALA A 436 -4.51 -22.21 8.23
N LEU A 437 -5.73 -22.53 7.81
CA LEU A 437 -6.78 -23.00 8.72
C LEU A 437 -6.48 -24.40 9.28
N LEU A 438 -5.84 -25.30 8.51
CA LEU A 438 -5.39 -26.60 9.00
C LEU A 438 -4.28 -26.51 10.05
N LYS A 439 -3.51 -25.43 10.05
CA LYS A 439 -2.45 -25.18 11.03
C LYS A 439 -2.98 -24.41 12.26
N LEU A 440 -4.28 -24.13 12.31
CA LEU A 440 -4.90 -23.44 13.44
C LEU A 440 -4.78 -24.34 14.68
N ARG A 441 -4.16 -23.79 15.72
CA ARG A 441 -4.11 -24.42 17.04
C ARG A 441 -5.36 -24.08 17.84
N LYS A 442 -5.72 -24.92 18.80
CA LYS A 442 -6.91 -24.72 19.65
C LYS A 442 -6.88 -23.38 20.38
N MET A 443 -5.70 -22.94 20.85
CA MET A 443 -5.56 -21.60 21.44
C MET A 443 -5.81 -20.43 20.48
N GLY A 444 -5.72 -20.65 19.16
CA GLY A 444 -6.05 -19.67 18.14
C GLY A 444 -7.55 -19.55 17.86
N LEU A 445 -8.38 -20.44 18.42
CA LEU A 445 -9.83 -20.34 18.34
C LEU A 445 -10.36 -19.81 19.68
N VAL A 446 -10.62 -18.51 19.73
CA VAL A 446 -10.94 -17.78 20.96
C VAL A 446 -12.45 -17.72 21.15
N ARG A 447 -12.89 -18.14 22.34
CA ARG A 447 -14.30 -18.15 22.76
C ARG A 447 -14.85 -16.72 22.86
N PRO A 448 -16.16 -16.51 22.61
CA PRO A 448 -16.81 -15.26 22.97
C PRO A 448 -16.74 -15.04 24.49
N THR A 449 -16.35 -13.84 24.91
CA THR A 449 -16.27 -13.47 26.33
C THR A 449 -17.32 -12.41 26.62
N GLN A 450 -18.20 -12.68 27.59
CA GLN A 450 -19.26 -11.77 27.98
C GLN A 450 -18.70 -10.38 28.33
N GLY A 451 -19.28 -9.33 27.74
CA GLY A 451 -18.82 -7.95 27.91
C GLY A 451 -17.63 -7.54 27.02
N VAL A 452 -17.01 -8.46 26.27
CA VAL A 452 -15.88 -8.15 25.37
C VAL A 452 -16.20 -8.47 23.91
N THR A 453 -16.51 -9.73 23.59
CA THR A 453 -16.84 -10.18 22.23
C THR A 453 -18.07 -11.09 22.24
N GLY A 454 -19.04 -10.82 21.36
CA GLY A 454 -20.23 -11.65 21.19
C GLY A 454 -20.04 -12.85 20.25
N HIS A 455 -18.87 -12.97 19.62
CA HIS A 455 -18.59 -13.98 18.60
C HIS A 455 -17.25 -14.66 18.85
N TRP A 456 -17.16 -15.90 18.38
CA TRP A 456 -15.89 -16.62 18.26
C TRP A 456 -14.92 -15.86 17.36
N SER A 457 -13.62 -16.02 17.59
CA SER A 457 -12.60 -15.46 16.70
C SER A 457 -11.51 -16.47 16.37
N VAL A 458 -10.98 -16.35 15.15
CA VAL A 458 -9.85 -17.14 14.65
C VAL A 458 -8.63 -16.23 14.61
N VAL A 459 -7.56 -16.65 15.27
CA VAL A 459 -6.26 -15.97 15.32
C VAL A 459 -5.20 -16.94 14.80
N THR A 460 -4.69 -16.67 13.59
CA THR A 460 -3.73 -17.59 12.95
C THR A 460 -2.27 -17.31 13.30
N SER A 461 -1.93 -16.07 13.67
CA SER A 461 -0.58 -15.71 14.13
C SER A 461 -0.64 -15.32 15.60
N LEU A 462 -0.05 -16.16 16.45
CA LEU A 462 0.04 -15.92 17.89
C LEU A 462 1.31 -15.14 18.28
N ALA A 463 2.19 -14.86 17.32
CA ALA A 463 3.42 -14.13 17.55
C ALA A 463 3.22 -12.63 17.28
N GLU A 464 3.35 -11.82 18.32
CA GLU A 464 3.50 -10.37 18.25
C GLU A 464 4.90 -10.05 17.74
N THR A 465 5.06 -9.95 16.43
CA THR A 465 6.25 -9.36 15.83
C THR A 465 5.93 -7.91 15.46
N THR A 466 6.92 -7.02 15.40
CA THR A 466 6.71 -5.61 15.00
C THR A 466 6.18 -5.44 13.57
N ASP A 467 6.21 -6.51 12.76
CA ASP A 467 5.58 -6.65 11.44
C ASP A 467 4.26 -7.47 11.45
N ALA A 468 3.78 -7.89 12.63
CA ALA A 468 2.60 -8.72 12.77
C ALA A 468 1.35 -7.92 12.39
N LYS A 469 0.72 -8.37 11.30
CA LYS A 469 -0.63 -7.94 10.95
C LYS A 469 -1.60 -8.53 11.97
N ASP A 470 -2.60 -7.75 12.33
CA ASP A 470 -3.77 -8.24 13.04
C ASP A 470 -4.46 -9.31 12.17
N ASP A 471 -4.09 -10.57 12.43
CA ASP A 471 -4.57 -11.78 11.75
C ASP A 471 -5.79 -12.39 12.47
N SER A 472 -6.53 -11.56 13.22
CA SER A 472 -7.77 -11.97 13.88
C SER A 472 -8.99 -11.79 12.96
N VAL A 473 -9.86 -12.80 12.94
CA VAL A 473 -11.11 -12.79 12.18
C VAL A 473 -12.26 -13.25 13.07
N LEU A 474 -13.30 -12.43 13.19
CA LEU A 474 -14.52 -12.80 13.90
C LEU A 474 -15.36 -13.78 13.08
N ILE A 475 -15.98 -14.75 13.74
CA ILE A 475 -16.98 -15.66 13.20
C ILE A 475 -18.37 -15.08 13.49
N ASP A 476 -18.65 -13.94 12.87
CA ASP A 476 -19.85 -13.11 13.00
C ASP A 476 -20.79 -13.25 11.78
N SER A 477 -20.54 -14.21 10.90
CA SER A 477 -21.42 -14.49 9.76
C SER A 477 -22.74 -15.10 10.26
N PRO A 478 -23.90 -14.47 9.99
CA PRO A 478 -25.19 -14.92 10.55
C PRO A 478 -25.52 -16.39 10.25
N TRP A 479 -25.16 -16.84 9.05
CA TRP A 479 -25.38 -18.21 8.57
C TRP A 479 -24.46 -19.27 9.19
N LEU A 480 -23.47 -18.86 10.01
CA LEU A 480 -22.54 -19.78 10.69
C LEU A 480 -22.69 -19.76 12.23
N LEU A 481 -23.66 -19.01 12.78
CA LEU A 481 -23.84 -18.89 14.23
C LEU A 481 -24.18 -20.24 14.91
N PHE A 482 -24.85 -21.14 14.17
CA PHE A 482 -25.16 -22.51 14.62
C PHE A 482 -23.90 -23.32 14.97
N ALA A 483 -22.74 -22.95 14.43
CA ALA A 483 -21.49 -23.70 14.66
C ALA A 483 -20.93 -23.51 16.08
N SER A 484 -21.45 -22.57 16.88
CA SER A 484 -20.88 -22.23 18.18
C SER A 484 -20.71 -23.44 19.12
N PRO A 485 -21.70 -24.34 19.32
CA PRO A 485 -21.53 -25.54 20.14
C PRO A 485 -20.47 -26.50 19.57
N LEU A 486 -20.36 -26.59 18.24
CA LEU A 486 -19.35 -27.44 17.58
C LEU A 486 -17.94 -26.89 17.81
N LEU A 487 -17.78 -25.56 17.80
CA LEU A 487 -16.51 -24.91 18.11
C LEU A 487 -16.12 -25.11 19.59
N GLU A 488 -17.08 -25.17 20.51
CA GLU A 488 -16.82 -25.48 21.92
C GLU A 488 -16.21 -26.86 22.11
N GLU A 489 -16.73 -27.86 21.40
CA GLU A 489 -16.20 -29.22 21.39
C GLU A 489 -14.80 -29.28 20.79
N LEU A 490 -14.56 -28.60 19.66
CA LEU A 490 -13.25 -28.61 18.99
C LEU A 490 -12.12 -27.98 19.81
N VAL A 491 -12.43 -27.07 20.74
CA VAL A 491 -11.43 -26.40 21.58
C VAL A 491 -11.10 -27.20 22.85
N LYS A 492 -11.81 -28.30 23.14
CA LYS A 492 -11.48 -29.16 24.29
C LYS A 492 -10.10 -29.83 24.11
N GLY A 493 -9.39 -30.04 25.21
CA GLY A 493 -8.05 -30.66 25.24
C GLY A 493 -6.90 -29.64 25.28
N ASP A 494 -5.71 -30.06 24.83
CA ASP A 494 -4.50 -29.23 24.90
C ASP A 494 -4.58 -28.04 23.95
N LYS A 495 -4.31 -26.85 24.47
CA LYS A 495 -4.24 -25.58 23.74
C LYS A 495 -3.26 -25.59 22.57
N MET A 496 -2.20 -26.39 22.66
CA MET A 496 -1.18 -26.52 21.64
C MET A 496 -1.58 -27.43 20.48
N ASP A 497 -2.59 -28.28 20.65
CA ASP A 497 -3.06 -29.16 19.58
C ASP A 497 -3.65 -28.37 18.42
N TYR A 498 -3.70 -29.02 17.25
CA TYR A 498 -4.47 -28.50 16.13
C TYR A 498 -5.97 -28.58 16.41
N VAL A 499 -6.73 -27.61 15.88
CA VAL A 499 -8.20 -27.63 15.92
C VAL A 499 -8.74 -28.80 15.08
N PHE A 500 -8.08 -29.07 13.95
CA PHE A 500 -8.47 -30.13 13.01
C PHE A 500 -7.40 -31.21 12.95
N ASN A 501 -7.75 -32.41 13.39
CA ASN A 501 -6.85 -33.58 13.43
C ASN A 501 -6.88 -34.38 12.11
N PHE A 502 -6.91 -33.69 10.97
CA PHE A 502 -6.82 -34.33 9.67
C PHE A 502 -5.88 -33.55 8.75
N ASP A 503 -5.31 -34.24 7.77
CA ASP A 503 -4.41 -33.63 6.80
C ASP A 503 -5.18 -33.08 5.58
N TYR A 504 -4.48 -32.30 4.76
CA TYR A 504 -5.07 -31.73 3.55
C TYR A 504 -5.47 -32.81 2.53
N SER A 505 -4.77 -33.95 2.49
CA SER A 505 -5.05 -35.01 1.53
C SER A 505 -6.37 -35.74 1.86
N SER A 506 -6.59 -36.08 3.14
CA SER A 506 -7.85 -36.66 3.64
C SER A 506 -9.02 -35.72 3.41
N TYR A 507 -8.86 -34.43 3.73
CA TYR A 507 -9.88 -33.42 3.44
C TYR A 507 -10.20 -33.33 1.95
N LEU A 508 -9.18 -33.29 1.08
CA LEU A 508 -9.38 -33.16 -0.36
C LEU A 508 -10.09 -34.37 -0.97
N LYS A 509 -9.82 -35.59 -0.49
CA LYS A 509 -10.53 -36.81 -0.93
C LYS A 509 -12.03 -36.69 -0.66
N VAL A 510 -12.40 -36.37 0.58
CA VAL A 510 -13.80 -36.20 1.00
C VAL A 510 -14.47 -35.02 0.27
N PHE A 511 -13.73 -33.92 0.07
CA PHE A 511 -14.23 -32.77 -0.68
C PHE A 511 -14.54 -33.12 -2.13
N ARG A 512 -13.66 -33.89 -2.80
CA ARG A 512 -13.88 -34.34 -4.18
C ARG A 512 -15.07 -35.28 -4.28
N GLN A 513 -15.18 -36.25 -3.38
CA GLN A 513 -16.32 -37.15 -3.33
C GLN A 513 -17.64 -36.38 -3.19
N ALA A 514 -17.71 -35.42 -2.25
CA ALA A 514 -18.89 -34.57 -2.09
C ALA A 514 -19.19 -33.69 -3.33
N CYS A 515 -18.16 -33.28 -4.07
CA CYS A 515 -18.34 -32.56 -5.33
C CYS A 515 -18.81 -33.47 -6.46
N GLU A 516 -18.30 -34.70 -6.54
CA GLU A 516 -18.71 -35.72 -7.51
C GLU A 516 -20.19 -36.08 -7.33
N ASP A 517 -20.65 -36.27 -6.08
CA ASP A 517 -22.07 -36.52 -5.77
C ASP A 517 -23.00 -35.40 -6.23
N LEU A 518 -22.51 -34.17 -6.23
CA LEU A 518 -23.23 -32.97 -6.65
C LEU A 518 -22.90 -32.57 -8.10
N LYS A 519 -22.13 -33.39 -8.84
CA LYS A 519 -21.69 -33.09 -10.21
C LYS A 519 -21.01 -31.71 -10.34
N LEU A 520 -20.32 -31.28 -9.29
CA LEU A 520 -19.64 -29.99 -9.19
C LEU A 520 -18.15 -30.10 -9.50
N GLN A 521 -17.61 -29.14 -10.25
CA GLN A 521 -16.17 -28.96 -10.42
C GLN A 521 -15.66 -27.82 -9.55
N LEU A 522 -15.32 -28.16 -8.30
CA LEU A 522 -14.85 -27.23 -7.28
C LEU A 522 -13.47 -27.60 -6.75
N VAL A 523 -12.75 -26.58 -6.29
CA VAL A 523 -11.57 -26.77 -5.45
C VAL A 523 -11.68 -25.96 -4.17
N PRO A 524 -11.15 -26.43 -3.02
CA PRO A 524 -11.28 -25.74 -1.74
C PRO A 524 -10.85 -24.27 -1.80
N TYR A 525 -9.76 -23.97 -2.50
CA TYR A 525 -9.25 -22.61 -2.62
C TYR A 525 -10.28 -21.60 -3.20
N GLN A 526 -11.30 -22.05 -3.92
CA GLN A 526 -12.38 -21.18 -4.40
C GLN A 526 -13.24 -20.59 -3.27
N ALA A 527 -13.26 -21.20 -2.08
CA ALA A 527 -13.93 -20.65 -0.91
C ALA A 527 -13.42 -19.24 -0.58
N ARG A 528 -12.12 -18.99 -0.80
CA ARG A 528 -11.48 -17.68 -0.62
C ARG A 528 -11.93 -16.61 -1.64
N HIS A 529 -12.53 -17.03 -2.75
CA HIS A 529 -13.22 -16.13 -3.70
C HIS A 529 -14.72 -16.02 -3.38
N SER A 530 -15.34 -17.11 -2.91
CA SER A 530 -16.76 -17.18 -2.59
C SER A 530 -17.13 -16.33 -1.38
N GLY A 531 -16.44 -16.50 -0.25
CA GLY A 531 -16.68 -15.75 0.99
C GLY A 531 -16.82 -14.23 0.80
N PRO A 532 -15.80 -13.53 0.27
CA PRO A 532 -15.89 -12.10 0.04
C PRO A 532 -16.99 -11.74 -0.97
N SER A 533 -17.24 -12.59 -1.97
CA SER A 533 -18.30 -12.34 -2.96
C SER A 533 -19.69 -12.46 -2.34
N ILE A 534 -19.91 -13.42 -1.45
CA ILE A 534 -21.18 -13.64 -0.73
C ILE A 534 -21.48 -12.44 0.17
N ASP A 535 -20.50 -12.01 0.96
CA ASP A 535 -20.68 -10.89 1.88
C ASP A 535 -20.92 -9.58 1.16
N ARG A 536 -20.26 -9.37 0.01
CA ARG A 536 -20.48 -8.19 -0.84
C ARG A 536 -21.81 -8.24 -1.57
N ALA A 537 -22.25 -9.41 -2.03
CA ALA A 537 -23.57 -9.57 -2.66
C ALA A 537 -24.73 -9.33 -1.68
N LYS A 538 -24.56 -9.73 -0.41
CA LYS A 538 -25.55 -9.52 0.66
C LYS A 538 -25.39 -8.16 1.38
N ASN A 539 -24.45 -7.31 0.96
CA ASN A 539 -24.05 -6.08 1.68
C ASN A 539 -23.74 -6.30 3.17
N ALA A 540 -23.33 -7.50 3.56
CA ALA A 540 -23.01 -7.84 4.94
C ALA A 540 -21.73 -7.15 5.42
N ARG A 541 -20.81 -6.84 4.49
CA ARG A 541 -19.51 -6.21 4.79
C ARG A 541 -19.07 -5.22 3.72
N THR A 542 -18.36 -4.19 4.15
CA THR A 542 -17.67 -3.22 3.29
C THR A 542 -16.44 -3.85 2.63
N GLN A 543 -15.95 -3.24 1.55
CA GLN A 543 -14.73 -3.71 0.89
C GLN A 543 -13.49 -3.66 1.81
N GLU A 544 -13.46 -2.74 2.76
CA GLU A 544 -12.36 -2.59 3.72
C GLU A 544 -12.38 -3.67 4.79
N GLU A 545 -13.56 -4.03 5.30
CA GLU A 545 -13.73 -5.16 6.21
C GLU A 545 -13.37 -6.48 5.53
N VAL A 546 -13.82 -6.65 4.28
CA VAL A 546 -13.44 -7.79 3.44
C VAL A 546 -11.92 -7.83 3.24
N ARG A 547 -11.29 -6.67 2.99
CA ARG A 547 -9.84 -6.54 2.87
C ARG A 547 -9.12 -7.03 4.13
N LYS A 548 -9.53 -6.53 5.30
CA LYS A 548 -8.95 -6.88 6.60
C LYS A 548 -9.14 -8.38 6.87
N ARG A 549 -10.37 -8.88 6.74
CA ARG A 549 -10.75 -10.28 6.97
C ARG A 549 -9.97 -11.27 6.11
N GLY A 550 -9.76 -10.96 4.83
CA GLY A 550 -8.98 -11.82 3.93
C GLY A 550 -7.46 -11.66 4.05
N ASN A 551 -6.99 -10.75 4.92
CA ASN A 551 -5.58 -10.35 5.04
C ASN A 551 -4.97 -9.97 3.66
N TRP A 552 -5.69 -9.13 2.91
CA TRP A 552 -5.21 -8.64 1.62
C TRP A 552 -4.51 -7.28 1.79
N ALA A 553 -3.26 -7.21 1.32
CA ALA A 553 -2.43 -6.01 1.46
C ALA A 553 -2.94 -4.81 0.64
N SER A 554 -3.64 -5.06 -0.47
CA SER A 554 -4.09 -4.01 -1.40
C SER A 554 -5.52 -4.20 -1.85
N ARG A 555 -6.21 -3.09 -2.15
CA ARG A 555 -7.57 -3.11 -2.73
C ARG A 555 -7.62 -3.81 -4.08
N GLN A 556 -6.55 -3.69 -4.88
CA GLN A 556 -6.42 -4.45 -6.13
C GLN A 556 -6.42 -5.97 -5.91
N SER A 557 -5.91 -6.43 -4.76
CA SER A 557 -6.00 -7.83 -4.41
C SER A 557 -7.44 -8.22 -4.10
N VAL A 558 -8.18 -7.40 -3.35
CA VAL A 558 -9.62 -7.64 -3.06
C VAL A 558 -10.45 -7.72 -4.33
N ALA A 559 -10.26 -6.80 -5.28
CA ALA A 559 -10.99 -6.78 -6.56
C ALA A 559 -10.78 -8.06 -7.41
N ARG A 560 -9.71 -8.83 -7.16
CA ARG A 560 -9.51 -10.14 -7.82
C ARG A 560 -10.33 -11.26 -7.17
N TYR A 561 -10.65 -11.15 -5.88
CA TYR A 561 -11.38 -12.16 -5.11
C TYR A 561 -12.88 -11.84 -5.02
N GLU A 562 -13.25 -10.58 -4.83
CA GLU A 562 -14.64 -10.12 -4.86
C GLU A 562 -15.19 -10.19 -6.29
N LYS A 563 -16.20 -11.04 -6.49
CA LYS A 563 -16.91 -11.21 -7.75
C LYS A 563 -18.42 -11.36 -7.50
N ALA A 564 -18.97 -10.49 -6.65
CA ALA A 564 -20.38 -10.52 -6.25
C ALA A 564 -21.34 -10.66 -7.45
N GLY A 565 -21.17 -9.85 -8.50
CA GLY A 565 -21.99 -9.91 -9.72
C GLY A 565 -21.86 -11.21 -10.54
N ARG A 566 -20.84 -12.05 -10.29
CA ARG A 566 -20.69 -13.35 -10.97
C ARG A 566 -21.37 -14.50 -10.21
N LEU A 567 -21.84 -14.30 -8.99
CA LEU A 567 -22.50 -15.36 -8.22
C LEU A 567 -23.80 -15.83 -8.87
N ALA A 568 -24.61 -14.90 -9.38
CA ALA A 568 -25.82 -15.25 -10.11
C ALA A 568 -25.51 -16.05 -11.39
N ALA A 569 -24.48 -15.61 -12.13
CA ALA A 569 -24.04 -16.29 -13.34
C ALA A 569 -23.44 -17.69 -13.07
N THR A 570 -22.83 -17.93 -11.90
CA THR A 570 -22.39 -19.28 -11.54
C THR A 570 -23.53 -20.16 -11.05
N TRP A 571 -24.52 -19.59 -10.34
CA TRP A 571 -25.72 -20.31 -9.93
C TRP A 571 -26.54 -20.81 -11.13
N GLN A 572 -26.79 -19.94 -12.11
CA GLN A 572 -27.57 -20.27 -13.32
C GLN A 572 -26.94 -21.36 -14.19
N LYS A 573 -25.63 -21.61 -14.06
CA LYS A 573 -24.92 -22.66 -14.79
C LYS A 573 -25.01 -24.04 -14.16
N LEU A 574 -25.51 -24.12 -12.92
CA LEU A 574 -25.68 -25.40 -12.22
C LEU A 574 -26.94 -26.10 -12.72
N ASP A 575 -26.93 -27.43 -12.71
CA ASP A 575 -28.14 -28.20 -12.99
C ASP A 575 -29.21 -27.94 -11.91
N LEU A 576 -30.47 -28.21 -12.26
CA LEU A 576 -31.60 -27.93 -11.37
C LEU A 576 -31.51 -28.76 -10.09
N ASP A 577 -31.07 -30.01 -10.19
CA ASP A 577 -30.90 -30.92 -9.05
C ASP A 577 -29.89 -30.39 -8.03
N THR A 578 -28.75 -29.85 -8.48
CA THR A 578 -27.75 -29.25 -7.59
C THR A 578 -28.24 -27.94 -7.00
N GLN A 579 -29.00 -27.14 -7.76
CA GLN A 579 -29.63 -25.94 -7.22
C GLN A 579 -30.61 -26.30 -6.08
N LEU A 580 -31.48 -27.28 -6.29
CA LEU A 580 -32.42 -27.77 -5.28
C LEU A 580 -31.69 -28.33 -4.06
N ALA A 581 -30.71 -29.21 -4.26
CA ALA A 581 -29.90 -29.76 -3.17
C ALA A 581 -29.18 -28.67 -2.37
N GLY A 582 -28.65 -27.65 -3.04
CA GLY A 582 -28.02 -26.51 -2.41
C GLY A 582 -29.02 -25.66 -1.61
N SER A 583 -30.19 -25.38 -2.17
CA SER A 583 -31.25 -24.60 -1.52
C SER A 583 -31.81 -25.27 -0.27
N HIS A 584 -31.93 -26.61 -0.26
CA HIS A 584 -32.33 -27.36 0.93
C HIS A 584 -31.28 -27.35 2.04
N ALA A 585 -30.00 -27.19 1.68
CA ALA A 585 -28.90 -27.12 2.62
C ALA A 585 -28.61 -25.70 3.12
N ASP A 586 -29.24 -24.66 2.58
CA ASP A 586 -29.02 -23.28 3.03
C ASP A 586 -29.50 -23.15 4.48
N PRO A 587 -28.62 -22.78 5.44
CA PRO A 587 -29.03 -22.63 6.81
C PRO A 587 -30.17 -21.61 6.87
N PRO A 588 -31.26 -21.92 7.57
CA PRO A 588 -32.38 -21.02 7.65
C PRO A 588 -31.90 -19.65 8.14
N SER A 589 -32.45 -18.58 7.56
CA SER A 589 -32.37 -17.27 8.19
C SER A 589 -32.79 -17.41 9.65
N ALA A 590 -32.26 -16.58 10.55
CA ALA A 590 -32.44 -16.65 12.01
C ALA A 590 -33.91 -16.80 12.52
N THR A 591 -34.89 -16.72 11.62
CA THR A 591 -36.33 -16.95 11.79
C THR A 591 -36.84 -18.38 11.57
N SER A 592 -36.09 -19.33 11.00
CA SER A 592 -36.61 -20.70 10.75
C SER A 592 -35.81 -21.77 11.52
N ARG A 593 -36.45 -22.43 12.49
CA ARG A 593 -35.85 -23.48 13.34
C ARG A 593 -35.96 -24.85 12.67
N ARG A 594 -35.21 -25.11 11.59
CA ARG A 594 -35.13 -26.46 10.99
C ARG A 594 -33.71 -26.84 10.59
N PHE A 595 -32.77 -26.81 11.55
CA PHE A 595 -31.48 -27.47 11.41
C PHE A 595 -31.05 -27.95 12.81
N CYS A 596 -31.57 -29.12 13.18
CA CYS A 596 -31.03 -30.00 14.22
C CYS A 596 -31.12 -31.42 13.67
#